data_AF-A0A0N7Z521-F1
#
_entry.id   AF-A0A0N7Z521-F1
#
_cell.length_a   1.000
_cell.length_b   1.000
_cell.length_c   1.000
_cell.angle_alpha   90.00
_cell.angle_beta   90.00
_cell.angle_gamma   90.00
#
_symmetry.space_group_name_H-M   'P 1'
#
loop_
_entity.id
_entity.type
_entity.pdbx_description
1 polymer ?
#
loop_
_entity_poly.entity_id
_entity_poly.type
_entity_poly.pdbx_seq_one_letter_code
_entity_poly.pdbx_strand_id
1 'polypeptide(L)'
;MAGSRNEAKRNLLNALKSLALEGNFQDWIIVLLVLTVPLVAAFSIANLISSVIANFVAPVIFTPILRSIGIDSMQSLVIGGLRIGAFVYDLVDFIFVVLILFVMTRFLRRMI
;
A
#
# COMPACT_ATOMS: atom_id res chain seq x y z
N MET A 1 16.42 -32.66 28.45
CA MET A 1 15.50 -31.78 27.71
C MET A 1 15.98 -31.40 26.29
N ALA A 2 17.21 -31.72 25.86
CA ALA A 2 17.72 -31.35 24.52
C ALA A 2 17.20 -32.20 23.34
N GLY A 3 16.79 -33.46 23.57
CA GLY A 3 16.32 -34.37 22.51
C GLY A 3 14.99 -33.96 21.85
N SER A 4 14.03 -33.46 22.64
CA SER A 4 12.69 -33.09 22.18
C SER A 4 12.70 -31.96 21.13
N ARG A 5 13.61 -30.98 21.26
CA ARG A 5 13.71 -29.85 20.31
C ARG A 5 14.25 -30.27 18.94
N ASN A 6 15.07 -31.31 18.90
CA ASN A 6 15.67 -31.81 17.65
C ASN A 6 14.70 -32.72 16.88
N GLU A 7 13.87 -33.48 17.58
CA GLU A 7 12.78 -34.24 16.97
C GLU A 7 11.69 -33.35 16.40
N ALA A 8 11.28 -32.31 17.14
CA ALA A 8 10.32 -31.33 16.63
C ALA A 8 10.81 -30.66 15.35
N LYS A 9 12.09 -30.23 15.30
CA LYS A 9 12.71 -29.68 14.09
C LYS A 9 12.72 -30.67 12.93
N ARG A 10 13.10 -31.93 13.18
CA ARG A 10 13.11 -32.98 12.15
C ARG A 10 11.72 -33.28 11.61
N ASN A 11 10.72 -33.36 12.47
CA ASN A 11 9.34 -33.63 12.08
C ASN A 11 8.77 -32.46 11.26
N LEU A 12 9.09 -31.22 11.63
CA LEU A 12 8.69 -30.02 10.91
C LEU A 12 9.38 -29.93 9.53
N LEU A 13 10.67 -30.27 9.45
CA LEU A 13 11.40 -30.37 8.18
C LEU A 13 10.84 -31.47 7.27
N ASN A 14 10.45 -32.61 7.84
CA ASN A 14 9.85 -33.70 7.06
C ASN A 14 8.43 -33.35 6.57
N ALA A 15 7.64 -32.63 7.38
CA ALA A 15 6.34 -32.11 6.98
C ALA A 15 6.46 -31.03 5.89
N LEU A 16 7.44 -30.13 5.97
CA LEU A 16 7.70 -29.16 4.90
C LEU A 16 8.16 -29.85 3.60
N LYS A 17 8.96 -30.90 3.71
CA LYS A 17 9.37 -31.71 2.55
C LYS A 17 8.20 -32.49 1.96
N SER A 18 7.31 -33.05 2.78
CA SER A 18 6.13 -33.75 2.27
C SER A 18 5.18 -32.78 1.59
N LEU A 19 4.95 -31.59 2.14
CA LEU A 19 4.17 -30.52 1.50
C LEU A 19 4.77 -30.06 0.16
N ALA A 20 6.11 -30.03 0.04
CA ALA A 20 6.78 -29.70 -1.22
C ALA A 20 6.76 -30.84 -2.26
N LEU A 21 6.46 -32.08 -1.83
CA LEU A 21 6.46 -33.28 -2.67
C LEU A 21 5.04 -33.79 -3.00
N GLU A 22 4.02 -33.41 -2.20
CA GLU A 22 2.63 -33.91 -2.27
C GLU A 22 1.79 -33.31 -3.42
N GLY A 23 2.31 -32.30 -4.12
CA GLY A 23 1.69 -31.74 -5.31
C GLY A 23 2.67 -30.79 -5.99
N ASN A 24 2.59 -30.69 -7.32
CA ASN A 24 3.55 -29.96 -8.16
C ASN A 24 3.86 -28.56 -7.58
N PHE A 25 4.92 -28.46 -6.78
CA PHE A 25 5.33 -27.21 -6.11
C PHE A 25 5.54 -26.08 -7.12
N GLN A 26 5.87 -26.47 -8.35
CA GLN A 26 5.95 -25.62 -9.53
C GLN A 26 4.61 -24.93 -9.87
N ASP A 27 3.47 -25.62 -9.76
CA ASP A 27 2.15 -25.04 -10.03
C ASP A 27 1.78 -23.99 -8.98
N TRP A 28 2.09 -24.24 -7.70
CA TRP A 28 1.89 -23.26 -6.63
C TRP A 28 2.80 -22.04 -6.78
N ILE A 29 4.07 -22.24 -7.18
CA ILE A 29 4.97 -21.12 -7.48
C ILE A 29 4.41 -20.28 -8.63
N ILE A 30 3.92 -20.91 -9.70
CA ILE A 30 3.33 -20.18 -10.83
C ILE A 30 2.10 -19.40 -10.38
N VAL A 31 1.18 -20.02 -9.63
CA VAL A 31 -0.01 -19.34 -9.09
C VAL A 31 0.37 -18.18 -8.19
N LEU A 32 1.34 -18.37 -7.29
CA LEU A 32 1.84 -17.31 -6.44
C LEU A 32 2.46 -16.19 -7.27
N LEU A 33 3.30 -16.49 -8.26
CA LEU A 33 3.97 -15.47 -9.06
C LEU A 33 2.99 -14.67 -9.94
N VAL A 34 2.02 -15.35 -10.56
CA VAL A 34 0.99 -14.73 -11.39
C VAL A 34 0.06 -13.82 -10.59
N LEU A 35 -0.27 -14.18 -9.34
CA LEU A 35 -1.15 -13.36 -8.50
C LEU A 35 -0.37 -12.27 -7.74
N THR A 36 0.78 -12.61 -7.17
CA THR A 36 1.53 -11.68 -6.31
C THR A 36 2.26 -10.60 -7.07
N VAL A 37 2.84 -10.88 -8.25
CA VAL A 37 3.62 -9.87 -8.99
C VAL A 37 2.75 -8.67 -9.39
N PRO A 38 1.56 -8.83 -9.98
CA PRO A 38 0.69 -7.70 -10.30
C PRO A 38 0.21 -6.96 -9.05
N LEU A 39 -0.11 -7.67 -7.97
CA LEU A 39 -0.54 -7.09 -6.69
C LEU A 39 0.57 -6.23 -6.06
N VAL A 40 1.78 -6.77 -5.99
CA VAL A 40 2.95 -6.06 -5.44
C VAL A 40 3.29 -4.87 -6.33
N ALA A 41 3.30 -5.04 -7.65
CA ALA A 41 3.55 -3.94 -8.58
C ALA A 41 2.50 -2.82 -8.42
N ALA A 42 1.21 -3.16 -8.37
CA ALA A 42 0.14 -2.20 -8.17
C ALA A 42 0.29 -1.46 -6.82
N PHE A 43 0.62 -2.18 -5.74
CA PHE A 43 0.83 -1.59 -4.42
C PHE A 43 2.06 -0.66 -4.41
N SER A 44 3.17 -1.07 -5.02
CA SER A 44 4.36 -0.24 -5.15
C SER A 44 4.10 1.04 -5.96
N ILE A 45 3.35 0.94 -7.07
CA ILE A 45 2.98 2.11 -7.88
C ILE A 45 2.07 3.05 -7.08
N ALA A 46 1.09 2.52 -6.35
CA ALA A 46 0.22 3.33 -5.49
C ALA A 46 1.05 4.10 -4.44
N ASN A 47 2.00 3.44 -3.77
CA ASN A 47 2.87 4.09 -2.79
C ASN A 47 3.75 5.18 -3.42
N LEU A 48 4.27 4.95 -4.63
CA LEU A 48 5.02 5.97 -5.37
C LEU A 48 4.15 7.20 -5.65
N ILE A 49 2.91 7.01 -6.10
CA ILE A 49 1.96 8.10 -6.36
C ILE A 49 1.65 8.86 -5.06
N SER A 50 1.34 8.15 -3.97
CA SER A 50 1.12 8.77 -2.65
C SER A 50 2.34 9.58 -2.20
N SER A 51 3.56 9.12 -2.47
CA SER A 51 4.79 9.87 -2.14
C SER A 51 4.92 11.17 -2.94
N VAL A 52 4.52 11.17 -4.22
CA VAL A 52 4.53 12.38 -5.06
C VAL A 52 3.50 13.38 -4.54
N ILE A 53 2.33 12.90 -4.11
CA ILE A 53 1.29 13.75 -3.55
C ILE A 53 1.76 14.38 -2.25
N ALA A 54 2.22 13.57 -1.29
CA ALA A 54 2.65 14.05 0.01
C ALA A 54 3.81 15.05 -0.10
N ASN A 55 4.75 14.82 -1.03
CA ASN A 55 5.97 15.62 -1.11
C ASN A 55 5.90 16.83 -2.04
N PHE A 56 5.02 16.82 -3.06
CA PHE A 56 4.93 17.91 -4.04
C PHE A 56 3.55 18.57 -4.06
N VAL A 57 2.48 17.77 -4.15
CA VAL A 57 1.12 18.30 -4.37
C VAL A 57 0.55 18.91 -3.09
N ALA A 58 0.63 18.16 -1.99
CA ALA A 58 0.15 18.58 -0.69
C ALA A 58 0.79 19.90 -0.20
N PRO A 59 2.12 20.09 -0.23
CA PRO A 59 2.70 21.35 0.21
C PRO A 59 2.34 22.54 -0.68
N VAL A 60 2.14 22.33 -1.98
CA VAL A 60 1.77 23.41 -2.92
C VAL A 60 0.30 23.79 -2.82
N ILE A 61 -0.59 22.83 -2.55
CA ILE A 61 -2.04 23.05 -2.56
C ILE A 61 -2.62 23.16 -1.15
N PHE A 62 -2.31 22.22 -0.25
CA PHE A 62 -2.89 22.22 1.10
C PHE A 62 -2.30 23.29 1.99
N THR A 63 -1.00 23.57 1.94
CA THR A 63 -0.38 24.62 2.77
C THR A 63 -1.02 26.01 2.58
N PRO A 64 -1.27 26.51 1.35
CA PRO A 64 -1.96 27.79 1.18
C PRO A 64 -3.43 27.73 1.58
N ILE A 65 -4.14 26.63 1.27
CA ILE A 65 -5.53 26.47 1.68
C ILE A 65 -5.62 26.52 3.21
N LEU A 66 -4.84 25.70 3.92
CA LEU A 66 -4.81 25.63 5.38
C LEU A 66 -4.50 26.98 6.04
N ARG A 67 -3.52 27.71 5.52
CA ARG A 67 -3.21 29.07 5.98
C ARG A 67 -4.39 30.03 5.78
N SER A 68 -5.13 29.92 4.68
CA SER A 68 -6.29 30.78 4.42
C SER A 68 -7.48 30.54 5.36
N ILE A 69 -7.60 29.33 5.93
CA ILE A 69 -8.64 28.99 6.92
C ILE A 69 -8.16 29.30 8.36
N GLY A 70 -6.89 29.70 8.54
CA GLY A 70 -6.30 30.01 9.85
C GLY A 70 -6.00 28.79 10.70
N ILE A 71 -5.81 27.62 10.08
CA ILE A 71 -5.66 26.33 10.77
C ILE A 71 -4.34 25.70 10.32
N ASP A 72 -3.45 25.41 11.27
CA ASP A 72 -2.13 24.85 10.97
C ASP A 72 -2.20 23.43 10.39
N SER A 73 -3.27 22.68 10.69
CA SER A 73 -3.49 21.32 10.17
C SER A 73 -4.96 20.97 10.03
N MET A 74 -5.33 20.30 8.93
CA MET A 74 -6.71 19.80 8.75
C MET A 74 -7.08 18.86 9.89
N GLN A 75 -6.13 18.11 10.46
CA GLN A 75 -6.42 17.15 11.54
C GLN A 75 -6.82 17.80 12.89
N SER A 76 -6.59 19.11 13.06
CA SER A 76 -6.96 19.85 14.28
C SER A 76 -8.41 20.33 14.30
N LEU A 77 -9.13 20.24 13.17
CA LEU A 77 -10.56 20.53 13.09
C LEU A 77 -11.39 19.43 13.79
N VAL A 78 -11.80 19.74 15.01
CA VAL A 78 -12.72 18.94 15.82
C VAL A 78 -14.03 19.70 15.98
N ILE A 79 -15.12 19.14 15.46
CA ILE A 79 -16.48 19.67 15.65
C ILE A 79 -17.23 18.68 16.53
N GLY A 80 -17.65 19.11 17.73
CA GLY A 80 -18.42 18.28 18.65
C GLY A 80 -17.70 17.02 19.16
N GLY A 81 -16.36 17.01 19.18
CA GLY A 81 -15.54 15.85 19.59
C GLY A 81 -15.19 14.89 18.45
N LEU A 82 -15.76 15.07 17.25
CA LEU A 82 -15.45 14.30 16.06
C LEU A 82 -14.36 14.99 15.23
N ARG A 83 -13.30 14.23 14.88
CA ARG A 83 -12.19 14.68 14.02
C ARG A 83 -12.60 14.72 12.55
N ILE A 84 -13.50 15.63 12.20
CA ILE A 84 -14.01 15.79 10.83
C ILE A 84 -12.88 16.17 9.87
N GLY A 85 -11.91 16.96 10.33
CA GLY A 85 -10.83 17.40 9.48
C GLY A 85 -9.87 16.31 9.02
N ALA A 86 -9.71 15.22 9.79
CA ALA A 86 -8.95 14.05 9.34
C ALA A 86 -9.68 13.31 8.21
N PHE A 87 -11.00 13.12 8.35
CA PHE A 87 -11.81 12.48 7.31
C PHE A 87 -11.84 13.29 6.01
N VAL A 88 -11.98 14.62 6.11
CA VAL A 88 -11.96 15.51 4.92
C VAL A 88 -10.58 15.49 4.26
N TYR A 89 -9.51 15.48 5.04
CA TYR A 89 -8.15 15.33 4.52
C TYR A 89 -8.00 14.04 3.70
N ASP A 90 -8.40 12.90 4.27
CA ASP A 90 -8.32 11.60 3.61
C ASP A 90 -9.16 11.56 2.32
N LEU A 91 -10.35 12.18 2.33
CA LEU A 91 -11.21 12.27 1.15
C LEU A 91 -10.57 13.08 0.03
N VAL A 92 -9.95 14.21 0.35
CA VAL A 92 -9.29 15.05 -0.67
C VAL A 92 -8.00 14.38 -1.17
N ASP A 93 -7.22 13.75 -0.29
CA ASP A 93 -6.04 12.95 -0.67
C ASP A 93 -6.42 11.84 -1.67
N PHE A 94 -7.50 11.11 -1.40
CA PHE A 94 -8.01 10.08 -2.31
C PHE A 94 -8.36 10.65 -3.70
N ILE A 95 -9.00 11.82 -3.77
CA ILE A 95 -9.32 12.48 -5.05
C ILE A 95 -8.03 12.81 -5.82
N PHE A 96 -6.99 13.29 -5.14
CA PHE A 96 -5.69 13.59 -5.77
C PHE A 96 -4.98 12.33 -6.27
N VAL A 97 -4.99 11.24 -5.50
CA VAL A 97 -4.42 9.94 -5.92
C VAL A 97 -5.04 9.48 -7.24
N VAL A 98 -6.38 9.46 -7.31
CA VAL A 98 -7.09 9.02 -8.51
C VAL A 98 -6.85 9.97 -9.70
N LEU A 99 -6.83 11.29 -9.45
CA LEU A 99 -6.55 12.29 -10.49
C LEU A 99 -5.16 12.12 -11.10
N ILE A 100 -4.13 11.93 -10.28
CA ILE A 100 -2.76 11.78 -10.74
C ILE A 100 -2.57 10.44 -11.46
N LEU A 101 -3.16 9.36 -10.94
CA LEU A 101 -3.15 8.07 -11.61
C LEU A 101 -3.79 8.18 -13.02
N PHE A 102 -4.89 8.93 -13.15
CA PHE A 102 -5.50 9.19 -14.44
C PHE A 102 -4.59 9.98 -15.39
N VAL A 103 -3.95 11.05 -14.91
CA VAL A 103 -3.01 11.85 -15.73
C VAL A 103 -1.81 11.02 -16.15
N MET A 104 -1.21 10.25 -15.23
CA MET A 104 -0.07 9.37 -15.51
C MET A 104 -0.40 8.29 -16.53
N THR A 105 -1.52 7.59 -16.36
CA THR A 105 -1.95 6.56 -17.33
C THR A 105 -2.22 7.15 -18.70
N ARG A 106 -2.78 8.37 -18.76
CA ARG A 106 -2.98 9.09 -20.04
C ARG A 106 -1.66 9.47 -20.70
N PHE A 107 -0.69 9.91 -19.91
CA PHE A 107 0.64 10.30 -20.38
C PHE A 107 1.44 9.10 -20.88
N LEU A 108 1.45 7.99 -20.13
CA LEU A 108 2.07 6.72 -20.54
C LEU A 108 1.46 6.21 -21.86
N ARG A 109 0.13 6.25 -22.00
CA ARG A 109 -0.57 5.91 -23.25
C ARG A 109 -0.22 6.83 -24.42
N ARG A 110 0.28 8.05 -24.18
CA ARG A 110 0.75 8.93 -25.27
C ARG A 110 2.19 8.64 -25.68
N MET A 111 2.98 8.00 -24.81
CA MET A 111 4.37 7.64 -25.11
C MET A 111 4.52 6.27 -25.76
N ILE A 112 3.63 5.33 -25.44
CA ILE A 112 3.52 4.01 -26.09
C ILE A 112 2.62 4.15 -27.32
#